data_AF-A0A7I4YUU8-F1
#
_entry.id   AF-A0A7I4YUU8-F1
#
_cell.length_a   1.000
_cell.length_b   1.000
_cell.length_c   1.000
_cell.angle_alpha   90.00
_cell.angle_beta   90.00
_cell.angle_gamma   90.00
#
_symmetry.space_group_name_H-M   'P 1'
#
loop_
_entity.id
_entity.type
_entity.pdbx_description
1 polymer ?
#
loop_
_entity_poly.entity_id
_entity_poly.type
_entity_poly.pdbx_seq_one_letter_code
_entity_poly.pdbx_strand_id
1 'polypeptide(L)'
;MYTPGRVRRHLNARQRGGMPLCLGIEDERYLDGRCLAERKKEFALSWSDQSPLVLDCRMQLTLTDQGYAIAFVRHFSRSADAGLVTSNQLAARLLAMEGFVHDAVAVLFRHAIQALCERTNILAISLHAALPANPTLTMRSLIGRKDISAVHLGNGYVQVRRCVQVPPSSLSLVPFNNTCFEYPRSNILLPSGSV
;
A
#
# COMPACT_ATOMS: atom_id res chain seq x y z
N MET A 1 24.06 -57.57 5.89
CA MET A 1 24.50 -58.04 4.55
C MET A 1 23.25 -58.25 3.72
N TYR A 2 23.09 -57.85 2.47
CA TYR A 2 23.80 -57.00 1.51
C TYR A 2 22.74 -56.76 0.41
N THR A 3 22.85 -55.67 -0.33
CA THR A 3 21.89 -55.12 -1.30
C THR A 3 21.90 -55.85 -2.68
N PRO A 4 21.52 -55.25 -3.83
CA PRO A 4 20.30 -55.52 -4.61
C PRO A 4 20.59 -56.01 -6.06
N GLY A 5 19.57 -56.25 -6.89
CA GLY A 5 19.72 -56.38 -8.36
C GLY A 5 18.44 -55.91 -9.05
N ARG A 6 18.38 -54.77 -9.75
CA ARG A 6 19.01 -54.33 -11.02
C ARG A 6 18.55 -55.19 -12.22
N VAL A 7 17.48 -54.73 -12.89
CA VAL A 7 17.13 -55.16 -14.25
C VAL A 7 17.57 -54.08 -15.23
N ARG A 8 18.53 -54.43 -16.08
CA ARG A 8 18.90 -53.72 -17.33
C ARG A 8 17.87 -54.06 -18.39
N ARG A 9 17.31 -53.05 -19.08
CA ARG A 9 16.77 -53.22 -20.44
C ARG A 9 17.71 -52.53 -21.42
N HIS A 10 18.15 -53.30 -22.42
CA HIS A 10 18.79 -52.76 -23.60
C HIS A 10 17.73 -52.31 -24.62
N LEU A 11 17.97 -51.10 -25.12
CA LEU A 11 17.41 -50.37 -26.24
C LEU A 11 16.88 -51.18 -27.44
N ASN A 12 15.83 -50.65 -28.06
CA ASN A 12 15.77 -50.51 -29.52
C ASN A 12 15.16 -49.16 -29.91
N ALA A 13 15.79 -48.53 -30.91
CA ALA A 13 15.67 -47.13 -31.28
C ALA A 13 14.94 -46.93 -32.63
N ARG A 14 14.20 -45.82 -32.75
CA ARG A 14 13.86 -45.03 -33.97
C ARG A 14 12.76 -44.02 -33.58
N GLN A 15 12.97 -42.73 -33.28
CA GLN A 15 13.66 -41.61 -33.94
C GLN A 15 12.84 -40.92 -35.05
N ARG A 16 12.72 -39.58 -34.89
CA ARG A 16 12.24 -38.48 -35.78
C ARG A 16 10.78 -38.07 -35.57
N GLY A 17 10.42 -36.83 -35.21
CA GLY A 17 11.19 -35.59 -35.01
C GLY A 17 10.24 -34.41 -34.72
N GLY A 18 10.77 -33.34 -34.10
CA GLY A 18 10.08 -32.04 -33.93
C GLY A 18 9.95 -31.60 -32.47
N MET A 19 10.95 -30.89 -31.95
CA MET A 19 10.94 -30.28 -30.60
C MET A 19 10.06 -29.02 -30.55
N PRO A 20 9.19 -28.84 -29.55
CA PRO A 20 8.81 -27.52 -29.08
C PRO A 20 9.71 -27.08 -27.91
N LEU A 21 10.21 -25.86 -27.99
CA LEU A 21 11.07 -25.21 -27.00
C LEU A 21 10.20 -24.72 -25.83
N CYS A 22 10.28 -25.37 -24.67
CA CYS A 22 9.74 -24.83 -23.42
C CYS A 22 10.91 -24.22 -22.62
N LEU A 23 11.05 -22.89 -22.66
CA LEU A 23 11.94 -22.18 -21.72
C LEU A 23 11.14 -21.91 -20.44
N GLY A 24 11.41 -22.67 -19.39
CA GLY A 24 11.10 -22.31 -18.01
C GLY A 24 12.41 -22.10 -17.25
N ILE A 25 12.55 -20.95 -16.59
CA ILE A 25 13.53 -20.80 -15.52
C ILE A 25 12.93 -21.52 -14.30
N GLU A 26 13.60 -22.61 -13.92
CA GLU A 26 13.62 -23.28 -12.61
C GLU A 26 12.27 -23.77 -12.05
N ASP A 27 11.84 -24.97 -12.44
CA ASP A 27 11.98 -26.17 -11.59
C ASP A 27 11.64 -27.43 -12.41
N GLU A 28 12.43 -28.50 -12.25
CA GLU A 28 12.30 -29.73 -13.04
C GLU A 28 10.99 -30.47 -12.74
N ARG A 29 10.12 -30.60 -13.75
CA ARG A 29 9.42 -31.86 -14.06
C ARG A 29 8.77 -31.86 -15.45
N TYR A 30 9.38 -32.65 -16.33
CA TYR A 30 8.96 -32.97 -17.69
C TYR A 30 7.78 -33.95 -17.65
N LEU A 31 6.60 -33.54 -18.12
CA LEU A 31 5.52 -34.43 -18.54
C LEU A 31 4.91 -33.92 -19.84
N ASP A 32 4.57 -34.89 -20.69
CA ASP A 32 4.29 -34.84 -22.12
C ASP A 32 3.18 -33.82 -22.52
N GLY A 33 3.53 -32.83 -23.33
CA GLY A 33 2.62 -32.17 -24.29
C GLY A 33 1.66 -31.06 -23.81
N ARG A 34 2.04 -29.80 -24.10
CA ARG A 34 1.21 -28.58 -24.31
C ARG A 34 0.62 -27.90 -23.05
N CYS A 35 1.22 -26.80 -22.62
CA CYS A 35 0.66 -25.89 -21.60
C CYS A 35 0.54 -24.45 -22.14
N LEU A 36 -0.57 -23.77 -21.85
CA LEU A 36 -0.71 -22.31 -21.99
C LEU A 36 -0.73 -21.70 -20.58
N ALA A 37 0.10 -20.70 -20.32
CA ALA A 37 0.18 -20.00 -19.04
C ALA A 37 -0.50 -18.64 -19.13
N GLU A 38 -1.50 -18.38 -18.28
CA GLU A 38 -2.13 -17.08 -18.11
C GLU A 38 -1.69 -16.44 -16.76
N ARG A 39 -1.44 -15.13 -16.77
CA ARG A 39 -0.56 -14.42 -15.81
C ARG A 39 -1.12 -14.16 -14.40
N LYS A 40 -2.21 -14.81 -13.98
CA LYS A 40 -2.70 -14.71 -12.60
C LYS A 40 -3.19 -16.08 -12.12
N LYS A 41 -2.31 -16.76 -11.36
CA LYS A 41 -2.36 -18.17 -10.96
C LYS A 41 -2.08 -19.13 -12.12
N GLU A 42 -0.95 -19.81 -12.01
CA GLU A 42 -0.59 -20.91 -12.88
C GLU A 42 -1.58 -22.05 -12.64
N PHE A 43 -2.58 -22.15 -13.50
CA PHE A 43 -3.43 -23.33 -13.59
C PHE A 43 -3.03 -24.07 -14.85
N ALA A 44 -2.43 -25.25 -14.68
CA ALA A 44 -2.23 -26.17 -15.77
C ALA A 44 -3.61 -26.79 -16.10
N LEU A 45 -4.16 -26.40 -17.25
CA LEU A 45 -5.33 -27.08 -17.81
C LEU A 45 -4.83 -28.35 -18.50
N SER A 46 -5.43 -29.50 -18.20
CA SER A 46 -5.18 -30.72 -18.95
C SER A 46 -6.28 -30.99 -19.97
N TRP A 47 -5.89 -31.60 -21.08
CA TRP A 47 -6.79 -32.10 -22.09
C TRP A 47 -6.13 -33.27 -22.81
N SER A 48 -6.96 -34.14 -23.38
CA SER A 48 -6.51 -35.25 -24.22
C SER A 48 -7.14 -35.11 -25.60
N ASP A 49 -6.60 -35.82 -26.59
CA ASP A 49 -7.22 -35.85 -27.93
C ASP A 49 -8.58 -36.58 -27.94
N GLN A 50 -8.99 -37.17 -26.80
CA GLN A 50 -10.32 -37.77 -26.56
C GLN A 50 -11.27 -36.84 -25.79
N SER A 51 -10.83 -35.64 -25.40
CA SER A 51 -11.65 -34.69 -24.66
C SER A 51 -12.90 -34.26 -25.48
N PRO A 52 -14.08 -34.14 -24.84
CA PRO A 52 -15.31 -33.85 -25.57
C PRO A 52 -15.24 -32.44 -26.17
N LEU A 53 -15.73 -32.35 -27.41
CA LEU A 53 -15.78 -31.10 -28.15
C LEU A 53 -17.17 -30.50 -27.98
N VAL A 54 -17.22 -29.25 -27.55
CA VAL A 54 -18.45 -28.47 -27.37
C VAL A 54 -18.45 -27.38 -28.44
N LEU A 55 -19.56 -27.27 -29.16
CA LEU A 55 -19.75 -26.20 -30.13
C LEU A 55 -20.43 -25.03 -29.43
N ASP A 56 -19.76 -23.88 -29.39
CA ASP A 56 -20.35 -22.63 -28.90
C ASP A 56 -20.09 -21.51 -29.90
N CYS A 57 -21.12 -20.73 -30.22
CA CYS A 57 -21.06 -19.65 -31.23
C CYS A 57 -20.34 -20.01 -32.55
N ARG A 58 -20.57 -21.23 -33.09
CA ARG A 58 -19.90 -21.78 -34.30
C ARG A 58 -18.38 -21.98 -34.17
N MET A 59 -17.82 -21.84 -32.97
CA MET A 59 -16.45 -22.24 -32.66
C MET A 59 -16.46 -23.60 -31.98
N GLN A 60 -15.52 -24.45 -32.38
CA GLN A 60 -15.33 -25.76 -31.75
C GLN A 60 -14.37 -25.58 -30.57
N LEU A 61 -14.89 -25.80 -29.36
CA LEU A 61 -14.15 -25.71 -28.11
C LEU A 61 -13.86 -27.11 -27.58
N THR A 62 -12.69 -27.30 -26.99
CA THR A 62 -12.34 -28.54 -26.29
C THR A 62 -12.62 -28.35 -24.82
N LEU A 63 -13.37 -29.28 -24.22
CA LEU A 63 -13.63 -29.26 -22.79
C LEU A 63 -12.46 -29.92 -22.04
N THR A 64 -11.83 -29.18 -21.15
CA THR A 64 -10.81 -29.67 -20.23
C THR A 64 -11.45 -30.57 -19.17
N ASP A 65 -10.67 -31.47 -18.58
CA ASP A 65 -11.12 -32.33 -17.49
C ASP A 65 -11.43 -31.54 -16.20
N GLN A 66 -10.99 -30.28 -16.12
CA GLN A 66 -11.39 -29.34 -15.07
C GLN A 66 -12.73 -28.62 -15.36
N GLY A 67 -13.40 -28.88 -16.49
CA GLY A 67 -14.69 -28.29 -16.83
C GLY A 67 -14.63 -26.92 -17.51
N TYR A 68 -13.45 -26.46 -17.92
CA TYR A 68 -13.28 -25.25 -18.72
C TYR A 68 -13.34 -25.56 -20.22
N ALA A 69 -13.97 -24.69 -21.01
CA ALA A 69 -13.99 -24.78 -22.47
C ALA A 69 -12.88 -23.90 -23.06
N ILE A 70 -11.97 -24.50 -23.84
CA ILE A 70 -10.84 -23.81 -24.46
C ILE A 70 -10.95 -23.81 -25.99
N ALA A 71 -10.62 -22.67 -26.61
CA ALA A 71 -10.55 -22.52 -28.06
C ALA A 71 -9.10 -22.61 -28.54
N PHE A 72 -8.81 -23.51 -29.48
CA PHE A 72 -7.50 -23.50 -30.14
C PHE A 72 -7.52 -22.54 -31.32
N VAL A 73 -6.93 -21.36 -31.13
CA VAL A 73 -6.68 -20.44 -32.24
C VAL A 73 -5.55 -21.03 -33.08
N ARG A 74 -5.87 -21.53 -34.27
CA ARG A 74 -4.85 -21.93 -35.24
C ARG A 74 -4.11 -20.68 -35.71
N HIS A 75 -2.90 -20.47 -35.21
CA HIS A 75 -2.01 -19.44 -35.74
C HIS A 75 -1.60 -19.83 -37.16
N PHE A 76 -2.17 -19.18 -38.16
CA PHE A 76 -1.57 -19.12 -39.49
C PHE A 76 -0.36 -18.19 -39.40
N SER A 77 0.81 -18.67 -39.81
CA SER A 77 2.00 -17.84 -40.00
C SER A 77 1.71 -16.77 -41.06
N ARG A 78 1.21 -15.61 -40.63
CA ARG A 78 1.23 -14.40 -41.46
C ARG A 78 2.60 -13.77 -41.26
N SER A 79 3.43 -13.86 -42.29
CA SER A 79 4.57 -12.97 -42.51
C SER A 79 4.05 -11.56 -42.77
N ALA A 80 3.48 -10.93 -41.75
CA ALA A 80 3.32 -9.49 -41.68
C ALA A 80 4.54 -8.98 -40.92
N ASP A 81 5.20 -7.95 -41.45
CA ASP A 81 6.33 -7.24 -40.84
C ASP A 81 6.25 -7.27 -39.32
N ALA A 82 6.99 -8.19 -38.72
CA ALA A 82 7.08 -8.30 -37.28
C ALA A 82 7.96 -7.12 -36.85
N GLY A 83 7.32 -6.07 -36.32
CA GLY A 83 8.02 -5.00 -35.63
C GLY A 83 9.06 -5.62 -34.68
N LEU A 84 10.26 -5.05 -34.70
CA LEU A 84 11.47 -5.54 -34.03
C LEU A 84 11.17 -6.20 -32.67
N VAL A 85 11.06 -7.53 -32.67
CA VAL A 85 10.95 -8.32 -31.44
C VAL A 85 12.33 -8.34 -30.81
N THR A 86 12.57 -7.41 -29.90
CA THR A 86 13.80 -7.41 -29.11
C THR A 86 13.80 -8.66 -28.25
N SER A 87 14.82 -9.51 -28.38
CA SER A 87 15.04 -10.69 -27.55
C SER A 87 15.45 -10.34 -26.10
N ASN A 88 15.38 -9.06 -25.71
CA ASN A 88 15.78 -8.60 -24.39
C ASN A 88 14.62 -8.73 -23.39
N GLN A 89 14.45 -9.92 -22.83
CA GLN A 89 13.52 -10.16 -21.72
C GLN A 89 13.72 -9.19 -20.53
N LEU A 90 14.89 -8.57 -20.41
CA LEU A 90 15.21 -7.54 -19.42
C LEU A 90 14.32 -6.29 -19.55
N ALA A 91 14.10 -5.75 -20.76
CA ALA A 91 13.31 -4.53 -20.92
C ALA A 91 11.85 -4.75 -20.53
N ALA A 92 11.27 -5.90 -20.93
CA ALA A 92 9.93 -6.29 -20.53
C ALA A 92 9.80 -6.53 -19.01
N ARG A 93 10.85 -7.08 -18.37
CA ARG A 93 10.89 -7.26 -16.90
C ARG A 93 11.01 -5.93 -16.16
N LEU A 94 11.84 -5.00 -16.64
CA LEU A 94 11.98 -3.67 -16.04
C LEU A 94 10.68 -2.87 -16.14
N LEU A 95 10.01 -2.90 -17.28
CA LEU A 95 8.71 -2.23 -17.45
C LEU A 95 7.63 -2.85 -16.55
N ALA A 96 7.62 -4.19 -16.40
CA ALA A 96 6.70 -4.86 -15.49
C ALA A 96 7.00 -4.52 -14.02
N MET A 97 8.28 -4.42 -13.63
CA MET A 97 8.68 -4.00 -12.29
C MET A 97 8.34 -2.53 -12.02
N GLU A 98 8.53 -1.65 -13.01
CA GLU A 98 8.14 -0.25 -12.93
C GLU A 98 6.63 -0.13 -12.69
N GLY A 99 5.80 -0.84 -13.46
CA GLY A 99 4.35 -0.86 -13.26
C GLY A 99 3.95 -1.41 -11.88
N PHE A 100 4.58 -2.49 -11.43
CA PHE A 100 4.32 -3.05 -10.09
C PHE A 100 4.69 -2.07 -8.97
N VAL A 101 5.87 -1.45 -9.04
CA VAL A 101 6.32 -0.47 -8.05
C VAL A 101 5.40 0.76 -8.08
N HIS A 102 5.01 1.23 -9.27
CA HIS A 102 4.07 2.33 -9.41
C HIS A 102 2.74 2.04 -8.73
N ASP A 103 2.14 0.86 -8.98
CA ASP A 103 0.88 0.47 -8.37
C ASP A 103 0.99 0.29 -6.85
N ALA A 104 2.07 -0.35 -6.38
CA ALA A 104 2.33 -0.53 -4.95
C ALA A 104 2.48 0.81 -4.23
N VAL A 105 3.24 1.74 -4.80
CA VAL A 105 3.44 3.09 -4.26
C VAL A 105 2.13 3.88 -4.29
N ALA A 106 1.34 3.79 -5.37
CA ALA A 106 0.05 4.45 -5.45
C ALA A 106 -0.93 3.97 -4.37
N VAL A 107 -0.98 2.66 -4.10
CA VAL A 107 -1.80 2.09 -3.02
C VAL A 107 -1.32 2.58 -1.65
N LEU A 108 0.00 2.59 -1.40
CA LEU A 108 0.57 3.09 -0.15
C LEU A 108 0.24 4.57 0.09
N PHE A 109 0.35 5.42 -0.94
CA PHE A 109 0.00 6.84 -0.83
C PHE A 109 -1.49 7.03 -0.54
N ARG A 110 -2.38 6.27 -1.18
CA ARG A 110 -3.82 6.33 -0.90
C ARG A 110 -4.11 5.99 0.54
N HIS A 111 -3.52 4.92 1.07
CA HIS A 111 -3.67 4.54 2.47
C HIS A 111 -3.08 5.58 3.43
N ALA A 112 -1.91 6.14 3.13
CA ALA A 112 -1.31 7.18 3.96
C ALA A 112 -2.18 8.45 4.04
N ILE A 113 -2.77 8.87 2.92
CA ILE A 113 -3.66 10.04 2.87
C ILE A 113 -4.97 9.77 3.62
N GLN A 114 -5.56 8.58 3.45
CA GLN A 114 -6.75 8.18 4.20
C GLN A 114 -6.49 8.19 5.72
N ALA A 115 -5.40 7.55 6.15
CA ALA A 115 -5.02 7.51 7.55
C ALA A 115 -4.72 8.91 8.12
N LEU A 116 -4.12 9.80 7.31
CA LEU A 116 -3.89 11.19 7.70
C LEU A 116 -5.23 11.93 7.90
N CYS A 117 -6.17 11.78 6.97
CA CYS A 117 -7.50 12.38 7.04
C CYS A 117 -8.26 11.96 8.30
N GLU A 118 -8.25 10.65 8.61
CA GLU A 118 -8.86 10.12 9.83
C GLU A 118 -8.24 10.73 11.10
N ARG A 119 -6.90 10.79 11.16
CA ARG A 119 -6.20 11.40 12.30
C ARG A 119 -6.49 12.89 12.42
N THR A 120 -6.60 13.62 11.31
CA THR A 120 -6.95 15.05 11.35
C THR A 120 -8.37 15.29 11.81
N ASN A 121 -9.32 14.42 11.44
CA ASN A 121 -10.70 14.50 11.90
C ASN A 121 -10.79 14.24 13.41
N ILE A 122 -10.07 13.23 13.91
CA ILE A 122 -9.99 12.95 15.34
C ILE A 122 -9.35 14.13 16.10
N LEU A 123 -8.28 14.70 15.54
CA LEU A 123 -7.64 15.88 16.11
C LEU A 123 -8.62 17.06 16.21
N ALA A 124 -9.40 17.32 15.15
CA ALA A 124 -10.38 18.40 15.14
C ALA A 124 -11.43 18.24 16.27
N ILE A 125 -11.94 17.02 16.46
CA ILE A 125 -12.89 16.72 17.54
C ILE A 125 -12.23 16.93 18.91
N SER A 126 -11.01 16.44 19.10
CA SER A 126 -10.27 16.62 20.35
C SER A 126 -10.02 18.10 20.66
N LEU A 127 -9.77 18.91 19.63
CA LEU A 127 -9.52 20.34 19.75
C LEU A 127 -10.79 21.09 20.15
N HIS A 128 -11.95 20.71 19.60
CA HIS A 128 -13.24 21.24 20.03
C HIS A 128 -13.54 21.00 21.51
N ALA A 129 -13.11 19.86 22.08
CA ALA A 129 -13.26 19.57 23.50
C ALA A 129 -12.19 20.27 24.38
N ALA A 130 -10.98 20.45 23.85
CA ALA A 130 -9.87 21.04 24.60
C ALA A 130 -9.95 22.58 24.71
N LEU A 131 -10.48 23.25 23.68
CA LEU A 131 -10.65 24.71 23.65
C LEU A 131 -11.48 25.27 24.81
N PRO A 132 -12.65 24.73 25.19
CA PRO A 132 -13.41 25.24 26.33
C PRO A 132 -12.75 24.90 27.68
N ALA A 133 -12.01 23.79 27.78
CA ALA A 133 -11.37 23.37 29.02
C ALA A 133 -10.13 24.23 29.35
N ASN A 134 -9.21 24.39 28.38
CA ASN A 134 -7.96 25.13 28.54
C ASN A 134 -7.53 25.75 27.20
N PRO A 135 -8.12 26.90 26.80
CA PRO A 135 -7.86 27.51 25.49
C PRO A 135 -6.40 27.94 25.33
N THR A 136 -5.80 28.51 26.37
CA THR A 136 -4.43 29.01 26.34
C THR A 136 -3.43 27.88 26.11
N LEU A 137 -3.53 26.77 26.85
CA LEU A 137 -2.60 25.64 26.69
C LEU A 137 -2.76 24.98 25.32
N THR A 138 -4.02 24.79 24.88
CA THR A 138 -4.34 24.18 23.60
C THR A 138 -3.76 24.99 22.44
N MET A 139 -3.96 26.32 22.41
CA MET A 139 -3.43 27.16 21.34
C MET A 139 -1.91 27.30 21.38
N ARG A 140 -1.29 27.25 22.57
CA ARG A 140 0.19 27.21 22.68
C ARG A 140 0.76 25.95 22.03
N SER A 141 0.11 24.81 22.23
CA SER A 141 0.49 23.54 21.61
C SER A 141 0.25 23.56 20.10
N LEU A 142 -0.90 24.08 19.65
CA LEU A 142 -1.28 24.14 18.23
C LEU A 142 -0.39 25.07 17.40
N ILE A 143 -0.11 26.28 17.90
CA ILE A 143 0.66 27.31 17.19
C ILE A 143 2.16 27.14 17.43
N GLY A 144 2.57 26.31 18.42
CA GLY A 144 3.96 26.13 18.79
C GLY A 144 4.59 27.35 19.45
N ARG A 145 3.78 28.27 20.00
CA ARG A 145 4.24 29.51 20.64
C ARG A 145 3.87 29.52 22.11
N LYS A 146 4.79 29.99 22.97
CA LYS A 146 4.57 30.11 24.42
C LYS A 146 4.12 31.51 24.85
N ASP A 147 4.35 32.52 24.02
CA ASP A 147 4.08 33.93 24.31
C ASP A 147 2.66 34.38 23.96
N ILE A 148 1.70 33.46 24.03
CA ILE A 148 0.30 33.73 23.72
C ILE A 148 -0.61 33.33 24.89
N SER A 149 -1.71 34.05 25.03
CA SER A 149 -2.85 33.74 25.86
C SER A 149 -4.07 33.64 24.97
N ALA A 150 -4.95 32.69 25.25
CA ALA A 150 -6.15 32.48 24.46
C ALA A 150 -7.39 32.38 25.33
N VAL A 151 -8.49 32.98 24.88
CA VAL A 151 -9.81 32.93 25.52
C VAL A 151 -10.81 32.38 24.53
N HIS A 152 -11.57 31.37 24.94
CA HIS A 152 -12.64 30.80 24.12
C HIS A 152 -13.86 31.73 24.17
N LEU A 153 -14.30 32.22 23.01
CA LEU A 153 -15.44 33.14 22.88
C LEU A 153 -16.77 32.41 22.60
N GLY A 154 -16.74 31.09 22.42
CA GLY A 154 -17.91 30.31 21.98
C GLY A 154 -17.97 30.16 20.47
N ASN A 155 -18.83 29.24 20.00
CA ASN A 155 -19.08 28.97 18.58
C ASN A 155 -17.81 28.66 17.74
N GLY A 156 -16.80 28.06 18.36
CA GLY A 156 -15.53 27.74 17.69
C GLY A 156 -14.57 28.91 17.52
N TYR A 157 -14.88 30.09 18.06
CA TYR A 157 -13.99 31.25 18.03
C TYR A 157 -13.11 31.32 19.27
N VAL A 158 -11.84 31.66 19.05
CA VAL A 158 -10.84 31.83 20.10
C VAL A 158 -10.13 33.16 19.90
N GLN A 159 -10.15 34.01 20.90
CA GLN A 159 -9.37 35.23 20.90
C GLN A 159 -7.95 34.93 21.39
N VAL A 160 -6.96 35.11 20.52
CA VAL A 160 -5.54 34.95 20.88
C VAL A 160 -4.93 36.33 21.08
N ARG A 161 -4.22 36.51 22.19
CA ARG A 161 -3.49 37.73 22.56
C ARG A 161 -2.04 37.37 22.86
N ARG A 162 -1.12 38.28 22.57
CA ARG A 162 0.30 38.09 22.89
C ARG A 162 0.58 38.49 24.34
N CYS A 163 1.35 37.70 25.04
CA CYS A 163 1.86 38.01 26.36
C CYS A 163 3.16 38.84 26.25
N VAL A 164 3.33 39.79 27.17
CA VAL A 164 4.58 40.53 27.33
C VAL A 164 5.36 39.93 28.51
N GLN A 165 6.68 39.85 28.37
CA GLN A 165 7.57 39.42 29.44
C GLN A 165 7.62 40.48 30.54
N VAL A 166 7.32 40.09 31.77
CA VAL A 166 7.38 40.97 32.95
C VAL A 166 8.66 40.65 33.73
N PRO A 167 9.49 41.65 34.08
CA PRO A 167 10.71 41.41 34.84
C PRO A 167 10.41 40.81 36.23
N PRO A 168 11.17 39.81 36.71
CA PRO A 168 10.92 39.17 38.00
C PRO A 168 11.07 40.15 39.18
N SER A 169 11.89 41.18 39.04
CA SER A 169 12.07 42.24 40.05
C SER A 169 10.81 43.08 40.30
N SER A 170 9.85 43.06 39.38
CA SER A 170 8.58 43.80 39.49
C SER A 170 7.46 42.99 40.13
N LEU A 171 7.70 41.72 40.49
CA LEU A 171 6.70 40.81 41.02
C LEU A 171 6.97 40.51 42.49
N SER A 172 5.98 40.73 43.35
CA SER A 172 6.02 40.32 44.75
C SER A 172 4.78 39.51 45.12
N LEU A 173 4.96 38.45 45.91
CA LEU A 173 3.85 37.62 46.38
C LEU A 173 3.22 38.27 47.63
N VAL A 174 1.89 38.28 47.69
CA VAL A 174 1.15 38.86 48.81
C VAL A 174 0.82 37.75 49.82
N PRO A 175 1.11 37.94 51.12
CA PRO A 175 0.76 36.96 52.14
C PRO A 175 -0.76 36.78 52.27
N PHE A 176 -1.19 35.58 52.62
CA PHE A 176 -2.61 35.24 52.75
C PHE A 176 -3.21 35.78 54.05
N ASN A 177 -4.36 36.44 53.94
CA ASN A 177 -5.15 36.93 55.08
C ASN A 177 -6.28 35.94 55.44
N ASN A 178 -5.91 34.68 55.74
CA ASN A 178 -6.81 33.63 56.23
C ASN A 178 -7.97 33.21 55.29
N THR A 179 -7.94 33.61 54.01
CA THR A 179 -8.85 33.11 52.97
C THR A 179 -8.08 32.33 51.92
N CYS A 180 -8.66 31.21 51.46
CA CYS A 180 -8.06 30.37 50.44
C CYS A 180 -8.42 30.89 49.05
N PHE A 181 -7.40 31.28 48.28
CA PHE A 181 -7.52 31.52 46.84
C PHE A 181 -7.03 30.27 46.09
N GLU A 182 -7.56 30.03 44.90
CA GLU A 182 -7.11 28.92 44.03
C GLU A 182 -5.65 29.09 43.58
N TYR A 183 -5.20 30.35 43.46
CA TYR A 183 -3.84 30.73 43.07
C TYR A 183 -3.27 31.81 44.00
N PRO A 184 -1.94 31.87 44.19
CA PRO A 184 -1.31 32.89 45.04
C PRO A 184 -1.51 34.29 44.45
N ARG A 185 -1.77 35.27 45.32
CA ARG A 185 -1.87 36.67 44.90
C ARG A 185 -0.47 37.24 44.70
N SER A 186 -0.32 38.04 43.64
CA SER A 186 0.90 38.77 43.33
C SER A 186 0.60 40.24 43.07
N ASN A 187 1.51 41.10 43.50
CA ASN A 187 1.57 42.51 43.15
C ASN A 187 2.58 42.67 42.01
N ILE A 188 2.19 43.38 40.96
CA ILE A 188 3.02 43.63 39.78
C ILE A 188 3.20 45.13 39.63
N LEU A 189 4.45 45.60 39.62
CA LEU A 189 4.81 46.98 39.36
C LEU A 189 5.12 47.15 37.87
N LEU A 190 4.15 47.65 37.09
CA LEU A 190 4.42 47.92 35.68
C LEU A 190 5.35 49.14 35.54
N PRO A 191 6.37 49.09 34.66
CA PRO A 191 7.32 50.18 34.46
C PRO A 191 6.68 51.49 33.95
N SER A 192 5.43 51.43 33.47
CA SER A 192 4.69 52.58 32.94
C SER A 192 3.85 53.36 33.97
N GLY A 193 3.91 53.05 35.27
CA GLY A 193 3.30 53.87 36.32
C GLY A 193 1.77 54.04 36.22
N SER A 194 1.09 53.23 35.42
CA SER A 194 -0.37 53.23 35.33
C SER A 194 -0.94 52.40 36.48
N VAL A 195 -1.49 53.12 37.47
CA VAL A 195 -2.32 52.61 38.57
C VAL A 195 -3.61 52.00 38.03
#